data_AF-A0A969YXH6-F1
#
_entry.id   AF-A0A969YXH6-F1
#
_cell.length_a   1.000
_cell.length_b   1.000
_cell.length_c   1.000
_cell.angle_alpha   90.00
_cell.angle_beta   90.00
_cell.angle_gamma   90.00
#
_symmetry.space_group_name_H-M   'P 1'
#
loop_
_entity.id
_entity.type
_entity.pdbx_description
1 polymer ?
#
loop_
_entity_poly.entity_id
_entity_poly.type
_entity_poly.pdbx_seq_one_letter_code
_entity_poly.pdbx_strand_id
1 'polypeptide(L)'
;MTKKPFGVNIVLDDSNKDDIVEIVCREKVSFVTMGAGNPYIDMIHGAGVKVIPVIPNVRLAKRVENAGADAIVIEGMESGGHIGTLTTMALLTNVIPEVKLPVIAAGGIVDGRGMAAAYTGSDN
;
A
#
# COMPACT_ATOMS: atom_id res chain seq x y z
N MET A 1 -3.86 -8.55 -24.76
CA MET A 1 -3.96 -7.58 -23.64
C MET A 1 -5.28 -7.76 -22.91
N THR A 2 -5.30 -7.52 -21.59
CA THR A 2 -6.51 -7.65 -20.75
C THR A 2 -7.30 -6.33 -20.71
N LYS A 3 -8.61 -6.41 -20.47
CA LYS A 3 -9.49 -5.26 -20.17
C LYS A 3 -9.80 -5.13 -18.67
N LYS A 4 -9.28 -6.04 -17.84
CA LYS A 4 -9.50 -6.00 -16.38
C LYS A 4 -8.59 -4.95 -15.74
N PRO A 5 -8.98 -4.41 -14.56
CA PRO A 5 -8.13 -3.51 -13.79
C PRO A 5 -6.74 -4.09 -13.51
N PHE A 6 -5.72 -3.25 -13.55
CA PHE A 6 -4.37 -3.57 -13.11
C PHE A 6 -3.75 -2.36 -12.41
N GLY A 7 -2.73 -2.61 -11.59
CA GLY A 7 -1.98 -1.55 -10.92
C GLY A 7 -0.49 -1.60 -11.23
N VAL A 8 0.19 -0.51 -10.89
CA VAL A 8 1.64 -0.36 -11.04
C VAL A 8 2.27 -0.10 -9.67
N ASN A 9 3.34 -0.82 -9.34
CA ASN A 9 4.14 -0.54 -8.16
C ASN A 9 5.25 0.44 -8.51
N ILE A 10 5.43 1.49 -7.69
CA ILE A 10 6.46 2.51 -7.86
C ILE A 10 7.34 2.50 -6.61
N VAL A 11 8.65 2.31 -6.80
CA VAL A 11 9.65 2.46 -5.75
C VAL A 11 10.09 3.92 -5.76
N LEU A 12 9.79 4.66 -4.70
CA LEU A 12 9.99 6.12 -4.66
C LEU A 12 11.42 6.56 -4.37
N ASP A 13 12.33 5.60 -4.18
CA ASP A 13 13.78 5.83 -4.07
C ASP A 13 14.48 5.71 -5.43
N ASP A 14 13.79 5.21 -6.46
CA ASP A 14 14.36 5.04 -7.79
C ASP A 14 14.56 6.39 -8.49
N SER A 15 15.64 6.50 -9.26
CA SER A 15 16.00 7.75 -9.96
C SER A 15 15.01 8.17 -11.05
N ASN A 16 14.23 7.22 -11.59
CA ASN A 16 13.23 7.45 -12.64
C ASN A 16 11.78 7.52 -12.10
N LYS A 17 11.59 7.63 -10.77
CA LYS A 17 10.26 7.68 -10.13
C LYS A 17 9.33 8.74 -10.75
N ASP A 18 9.87 9.92 -11.09
CA ASP A 18 9.09 11.03 -11.61
C ASP A 18 8.55 10.71 -13.02
N ASP A 19 9.36 10.08 -13.88
CA ASP A 19 8.93 9.60 -15.20
C ASP A 19 7.85 8.53 -15.08
N ILE A 20 7.99 7.60 -14.12
CA ILE A 20 6.99 6.54 -13.88
C ILE A 20 5.67 7.16 -13.41
N VAL A 21 5.72 8.15 -12.49
CA VAL A 21 4.54 8.88 -12.01
C VAL A 21 3.83 9.59 -13.16
N GLU A 22 4.56 10.23 -14.07
CA GLU A 22 3.95 10.86 -15.25
C GLU A 22 3.25 9.82 -16.15
N ILE A 23 3.91 8.68 -16.39
CA ILE A 23 3.35 7.59 -17.22
C ILE A 23 2.06 7.05 -16.61
N VAL A 24 2.03 6.72 -15.31
CA VAL A 24 0.80 6.17 -14.69
C VAL A 24 -0.36 7.16 -14.70
N CYS A 25 -0.08 8.47 -14.55
CA CYS A 25 -1.07 9.53 -14.66
C CYS A 25 -1.61 9.67 -16.10
N ARG A 26 -0.73 9.60 -17.10
CA ARG A 26 -1.11 9.69 -18.52
C ARG A 26 -1.91 8.48 -18.97
N GLU A 27 -1.44 7.28 -18.65
CA GLU A 27 -2.05 6.01 -19.06
C GLU A 27 -3.29 5.64 -18.22
N LYS A 28 -3.52 6.34 -17.09
CA LYS A 28 -4.67 6.17 -16.19
C LYS A 28 -4.86 4.72 -15.75
N VAL A 29 -3.80 4.14 -15.18
CA VAL A 29 -3.87 2.81 -14.55
C VAL A 29 -4.92 2.80 -13.43
N SER A 30 -5.45 1.63 -13.08
CA SER A 30 -6.57 1.58 -12.12
C SER A 30 -6.15 1.98 -10.70
N PHE A 31 -4.91 1.66 -10.31
CA PHE A 31 -4.33 2.05 -9.04
C PHE A 31 -2.80 2.00 -9.10
N VAL A 32 -2.16 2.68 -8.16
CA VAL A 32 -0.73 2.54 -7.89
C VAL A 32 -0.50 2.08 -6.47
N THR A 33 0.56 1.30 -6.27
CA THR A 33 1.14 1.07 -4.95
C THR A 33 2.50 1.74 -4.86
N MET A 34 2.83 2.34 -3.72
CA MET A 34 4.07 3.10 -3.55
C MET A 34 4.79 2.71 -2.28
N GLY A 35 6.09 2.41 -2.38
CA GLY A 35 6.97 2.12 -1.25
C GLY A 35 8.18 3.06 -1.21
N ALA A 36 8.97 2.98 -0.13
CA ALA A 36 10.29 3.62 -0.01
C ALA A 36 10.35 5.15 -0.27
N GLY A 37 9.36 5.94 0.17
CA GLY A 37 9.43 7.40 0.04
C GLY A 37 8.14 8.13 0.42
N ASN A 38 8.11 9.45 0.13
CA ASN A 38 6.89 10.26 0.31
C ASN A 38 5.99 10.13 -0.93
N PRO A 39 4.75 9.67 -0.79
CA PRO A 39 3.89 9.36 -1.95
C PRO A 39 3.35 10.61 -2.64
N TYR A 40 3.19 10.53 -3.97
CA TYR A 40 2.68 11.58 -4.86
C TYR A 40 1.14 11.64 -4.88
N ILE A 41 0.51 11.58 -3.71
CA ILE A 41 -0.94 11.31 -3.58
C ILE A 41 -1.77 12.34 -4.37
N ASP A 42 -1.62 13.63 -4.07
CA ASP A 42 -2.41 14.70 -4.70
C ASP A 42 -2.30 14.72 -6.23
N MET A 43 -1.08 14.53 -6.76
CA MET A 43 -0.83 14.54 -8.20
C MET A 43 -1.52 13.36 -8.89
N ILE A 44 -1.39 12.16 -8.31
CA ILE A 44 -1.93 10.92 -8.89
C ILE A 44 -3.46 10.89 -8.78
N HIS A 45 -4.02 11.40 -7.68
CA HIS A 45 -5.46 11.60 -7.54
C HIS A 45 -6.01 12.59 -8.54
N GLY A 46 -5.29 13.68 -8.83
CA GLY A 46 -5.66 14.64 -9.87
C GLY A 46 -5.83 14.01 -11.26
N ALA A 47 -5.16 12.90 -11.53
CA ALA A 47 -5.30 12.13 -12.77
C ALA A 47 -6.44 11.09 -12.74
N GLY A 48 -7.12 10.91 -11.61
CA GLY A 48 -8.20 9.93 -11.41
C GLY A 48 -7.70 8.50 -11.11
N VAL A 49 -6.46 8.36 -10.64
CA VAL A 49 -5.84 7.07 -10.31
C VAL A 49 -5.85 6.86 -8.79
N LYS A 50 -6.21 5.65 -8.33
CA LYS A 50 -6.21 5.33 -6.90
C LYS A 50 -4.80 5.12 -6.36
N VAL A 51 -4.57 5.49 -5.12
CA VAL A 51 -3.26 5.46 -4.45
C VAL A 51 -3.30 4.57 -3.21
N ILE A 52 -2.45 3.54 -3.20
CA ILE A 52 -2.40 2.52 -2.13
C ILE A 52 -0.95 2.35 -1.61
N PRO A 53 -0.47 3.20 -0.69
CA PRO A 53 0.91 3.13 -0.19
C PRO A 53 1.18 1.86 0.62
N VAL A 54 2.43 1.38 0.59
CA VAL A 54 2.95 0.31 1.45
C VAL A 54 3.57 0.94 2.70
N ILE A 55 3.07 0.59 3.89
CA ILE A 55 3.48 1.20 5.16
C ILE A 55 4.00 0.16 6.16
N PRO A 56 5.08 0.47 6.91
CA PRO A 56 5.67 -0.44 7.90
C PRO A 56 5.35 -0.06 9.36
N ASN A 57 4.51 0.96 9.62
CA ASN A 57 4.14 1.38 10.98
C ASN A 57 2.93 2.33 11.03
N VAL A 58 2.33 2.46 12.22
CA VAL A 58 1.16 3.31 12.51
C VAL A 58 1.38 4.79 12.14
N ARG A 59 2.57 5.34 12.39
CA ARG A 59 2.86 6.75 12.09
C ARG A 59 2.70 7.04 10.60
N LEU A 60 3.23 6.16 9.74
CA LEU A 60 3.11 6.29 8.30
C LEU A 60 1.69 6.00 7.81
N ALA A 61 0.99 5.04 8.42
CA ALA A 61 -0.43 4.77 8.13
C ALA A 61 -1.30 6.03 8.30
N LYS A 62 -1.22 6.69 9.46
CA LYS A 62 -1.93 7.95 9.72
C LYS A 62 -1.52 9.07 8.77
N ARG A 63 -0.23 9.13 8.42
CA ARG A 63 0.29 10.16 7.52
C ARG A 63 -0.32 10.03 6.13
N VAL A 64 -0.37 8.83 5.56
CA VAL A 64 -0.93 8.62 4.22
C VAL A 64 -2.45 8.71 4.20
N GLU A 65 -3.12 8.35 5.29
CA GLU A 65 -4.56 8.61 5.46
C GLU A 65 -4.86 10.10 5.47
N ASN A 66 -4.15 10.90 6.26
CA ASN A 66 -4.33 12.36 6.29
C ASN A 66 -4.01 13.02 4.94
N ALA A 67 -3.14 12.40 4.15
CA ALA A 67 -2.82 12.82 2.79
C ALA A 67 -3.82 12.29 1.73
N GLY A 68 -4.83 11.52 2.15
CA GLY A 68 -5.96 11.14 1.30
C GLY A 68 -5.89 9.77 0.62
N ALA A 69 -4.91 8.91 0.95
CA ALA A 69 -4.76 7.58 0.32
C ALA A 69 -6.08 6.77 0.28
N ASP A 70 -6.30 5.98 -0.76
CA ASP A 70 -7.56 5.22 -0.94
C ASP A 70 -7.62 3.94 -0.11
N ALA A 71 -6.45 3.36 0.17
CA ALA A 71 -6.23 2.18 0.99
C ALA A 71 -4.75 2.13 1.39
N ILE A 72 -4.38 1.20 2.25
CA ILE A 72 -2.97 0.94 2.60
C ILE A 72 -2.64 -0.55 2.50
N VAL A 73 -1.42 -0.85 2.05
CA VAL A 73 -0.81 -2.16 2.28
C VAL A 73 0.03 -2.06 3.54
N ILE A 74 -0.17 -2.97 4.49
CA ILE A 74 0.73 -3.11 5.62
C ILE A 74 1.60 -4.35 5.42
N GLU A 75 2.91 -4.18 5.52
CA GLU A 75 3.87 -5.22 5.16
C GLU A 75 4.72 -5.62 6.37
N GLY A 76 4.54 -6.86 6.83
CA GLY A 76 5.30 -7.43 7.94
C GLY A 76 6.74 -7.79 7.57
N MET A 77 7.62 -7.87 8.57
CA MET A 77 9.04 -8.20 8.38
C MET A 77 9.30 -9.62 7.87
N GLU A 78 8.31 -10.50 7.93
CA GLU A 78 8.32 -11.83 7.30
C GLU A 78 8.16 -11.80 5.77
N SER A 79 8.03 -10.61 5.17
CA SER A 79 8.02 -10.42 3.71
C SER A 79 9.41 -10.60 3.09
N GLY A 80 9.47 -10.68 1.77
CA GLY A 80 10.72 -10.61 1.02
C GLY A 80 11.12 -9.16 0.71
N GLY A 81 12.37 -8.93 0.29
CA GLY A 81 12.84 -7.62 -0.16
C GLY A 81 13.22 -6.67 0.97
N HIS A 82 12.92 -5.38 0.81
CA HIS A 82 13.18 -4.35 1.83
C HIS A 82 12.09 -4.40 2.90
N ILE A 83 12.47 -4.75 4.13
CA ILE A 83 11.53 -5.03 5.22
C ILE A 83 11.59 -3.98 6.33
N GLY A 84 10.45 -3.80 7.01
CA GLY A 84 10.38 -3.15 8.32
C GLY A 84 10.83 -4.07 9.46
N THR A 85 10.46 -3.73 10.70
CA THR A 85 10.86 -4.47 11.91
C THR A 85 9.68 -5.09 12.68
N LEU A 86 8.44 -4.79 12.29
CA LEU A 86 7.24 -5.34 12.94
C LEU A 86 6.71 -6.52 12.12
N THR A 87 6.17 -7.54 12.80
CA THR A 87 5.50 -8.66 12.13
C THR A 87 4.14 -8.25 11.57
N THR A 88 3.59 -9.01 10.62
CA THR A 88 2.26 -8.73 10.03
C THR A 88 1.18 -8.69 11.11
N MET A 89 1.19 -9.63 12.07
CA MET A 89 0.23 -9.66 13.17
C MET A 89 0.34 -8.45 14.09
N ALA A 90 1.57 -8.03 14.42
CA ALA A 90 1.77 -6.84 15.23
C ALA A 90 1.35 -5.56 14.48
N LEU A 91 1.61 -5.49 13.17
CA LEU A 91 1.18 -4.37 12.34
C LEU A 91 -0.34 -4.28 12.23
N LEU A 92 -1.03 -5.37 11.91
CA LEU A 92 -2.49 -5.41 11.85
C LEU A 92 -3.09 -4.86 13.16
N THR A 93 -2.68 -5.45 14.29
CA THR A 93 -3.18 -5.08 15.62
C THR A 93 -2.97 -3.59 15.95
N ASN A 94 -1.83 -3.02 15.53
CA ASN A 94 -1.49 -1.64 15.86
C ASN A 94 -2.08 -0.62 14.87
N VAL A 95 -2.26 -0.97 13.59
CA VAL A 95 -2.67 -0.03 12.53
C VAL A 95 -4.19 0.08 12.43
N ILE A 96 -4.92 -1.03 12.49
CA ILE A 96 -6.35 -1.06 12.23
C ILE A 96 -7.18 -0.15 13.16
N PRO A 97 -6.91 -0.09 14.48
CA PRO A 97 -7.65 0.82 15.36
C PRO A 97 -7.40 2.30 15.08
N GLU A 98 -6.35 2.61 14.31
CA GLU A 98 -5.77 3.95 14.19
C GLU A 98 -6.05 4.62 12.84
N VAL A 99 -6.66 3.89 11.89
CA VAL A 99 -7.04 4.38 10.55
C VAL A 99 -8.43 3.87 10.17
N LYS A 100 -9.10 4.58 9.27
CA LYS A 100 -10.39 4.22 8.66
C LYS A 100 -10.24 3.66 7.25
N LEU A 101 -9.04 3.75 6.68
CA LEU A 101 -8.75 3.22 5.35
C LEU A 101 -8.90 1.69 5.29
N PRO A 102 -9.34 1.13 4.15
CA PRO A 102 -9.20 -0.29 3.88
C PRO A 102 -7.73 -0.72 4.00
N VAL A 103 -7.51 -1.83 4.70
CA VAL A 103 -6.17 -2.39 4.97
C VAL A 103 -5.97 -3.68 4.19
N ILE A 104 -4.85 -3.78 3.49
CA ILE A 104 -4.40 -4.98 2.78
C ILE A 104 -3.18 -5.53 3.52
N ALA A 105 -3.27 -6.77 4.00
CA ALA A 105 -2.16 -7.42 4.70
C ALA A 105 -1.15 -8.04 3.70
N ALA A 106 0.14 -7.83 3.94
CA ALA A 106 1.24 -8.45 3.22
C ALA A 106 2.30 -8.96 4.22
N GLY A 107 2.88 -10.12 3.90
CA GLY A 107 3.89 -10.81 4.73
C GLY A 107 3.39 -12.15 5.25
N GLY A 108 4.09 -13.23 4.87
CA GLY A 108 3.82 -14.59 5.37
C GLY A 108 2.49 -15.24 4.93
N ILE A 109 1.67 -14.59 4.10
CA ILE A 109 0.38 -15.11 3.62
C ILE A 109 0.58 -15.91 2.33
N VAL A 110 0.50 -17.24 2.41
CA VAL A 110 0.77 -18.14 1.27
C VAL A 110 -0.36 -19.12 0.98
N ASP A 111 -1.35 -19.24 1.87
CA ASP A 111 -2.48 -20.13 1.73
C ASP A 111 -3.74 -19.55 2.41
N GLY A 112 -4.85 -20.30 2.32
CA GLY A 112 -6.13 -19.88 2.90
C GLY A 112 -6.12 -19.70 4.42
N ARG A 113 -5.19 -20.34 5.16
CA ARG A 113 -5.07 -20.15 6.61
C ARG A 113 -4.46 -18.81 6.94
N GLY A 114 -3.40 -18.43 6.22
CA GLY A 114 -2.81 -17.10 6.31
C GLY A 114 -3.81 -16.00 5.92
N MET A 115 -4.57 -16.23 4.85
CA MET A 115 -5.64 -15.32 4.44
C MET A 115 -6.71 -15.16 5.54
N ALA A 116 -7.19 -16.28 6.11
CA ALA A 116 -8.18 -16.24 7.18
C ALA A 116 -7.66 -15.52 8.42
N ALA A 117 -6.41 -15.78 8.84
CA ALA A 117 -5.79 -15.10 9.99
C ALA A 117 -5.70 -13.58 9.76
N ALA A 118 -5.23 -13.16 8.59
CA ALA A 118 -5.14 -11.75 8.22
C ALA A 118 -6.52 -11.09 8.19
N TYR A 119 -7.51 -11.77 7.62
CA TYR A 119 -8.88 -11.28 7.51
C TYR A 119 -9.54 -11.07 8.88
N THR A 120 -9.46 -12.07 9.77
CA THR A 120 -9.99 -11.96 11.15
C THR A 120 -9.28 -10.88 11.96
N GLY A 121 -8.01 -10.61 11.66
CA GLY A 121 -7.26 -9.53 12.28
C GLY A 121 -7.67 -8.15 11.76
N SER A 122 -8.31 -8.06 10.59
CA SER A 122 -8.74 -6.84 9.90
C SER A 122 -10.20 -6.47 10.02
N ASP A 123 -11.05 -7.41 10.46
CA ASP A 123 -12.46 -7.14 10.72
C ASP A 123 -12.62 -6.31 12.00
N ASN A 124 -13.27 -5.16 11.87
CA ASN A 124 -13.83 -4.37 12.97
C ASN A 124 -15.32 -4.19 12.71
#